data_AF-A0AAP5LTU9-F1
#
_entry.id   AF-A0AAP5LTU9-F1
#
_cell.length_a   1.000
_cell.length_b   1.000
_cell.length_c   1.000
_cell.angle_alpha   90.00
_cell.angle_beta   90.00
_cell.angle_gamma   90.00
#
_symmetry.space_group_name_H-M   'P 1'
#
loop_
_entity.id
_entity.type
_entity.pdbx_description
1 polymer ?
#
loop_
_entity_poly.entity_id
_entity_poly.type
_entity_poly.pdbx_seq_one_letter_code
_entity_poly.pdbx_strand_id
1 'polypeptide(L)' 'MPKLCKFTSPGDGKPVYVNPDQVAVVYQFKGEPPDTIIAFRKDFVLGVKESVEAVVAALENASLNTVE' A
#
# COMPACT_ATOMS: atom_id res chain seq x y z
N MET A 1 17.45 6.15 -4.64
CA MET A 1 16.80 6.00 -3.32
C MET A 1 15.44 5.37 -3.55
N PRO A 2 15.00 4.38 -2.76
CA PRO A 2 13.65 3.83 -2.92
C PRO A 2 12.62 4.94 -2.68
N LYS A 3 11.76 5.19 -3.67
CA LYS A 3 10.67 6.17 -3.53
C LYS A 3 9.58 5.51 -2.69
N LEU A 4 9.39 6.01 -1.46
CA LEU A 4 8.35 5.51 -0.56
C LEU A 4 6.99 6.10 -0.95
N CYS A 5 6.00 5.23 -1.17
CA CYS A 5 4.60 5.62 -1.30
C CYS A 5 4.02 5.94 0.08
N LYS A 6 3.28 7.03 0.20
CA LYS A 6 2.63 7.44 1.45
C LYS A 6 1.15 7.08 1.41
N PHE A 7 0.68 6.37 2.44
CA PHE A 7 -0.71 5.98 2.66
C PHE A 7 -1.17 6.36 4.07
N THR A 8 -2.42 6.05 4.39
CA THR A 8 -3.04 6.42 5.67
C THR A 8 -3.47 5.19 6.45
N SER A 9 -3.00 5.07 7.70
CA SER A 9 -3.41 3.99 8.61
C SER A 9 -4.91 4.08 8.93
N PRO A 10 -5.66 2.97 8.87
CA PRO A 10 -7.11 2.96 9.12
C PRO A 10 -7.46 3.27 10.57
N GLY A 11 -6.69 2.76 11.53
CA GLY A 11 -7.01 2.88 12.96
C GLY A 11 -6.73 4.26 13.56
N ASP A 12 -5.59 4.88 13.23
CA ASP A 12 -5.13 6.13 13.86
C ASP A 12 -4.95 7.30 12.90
N GLY A 13 -5.17 7.09 11.59
CA GLY A 13 -5.05 8.14 10.57
C GLY A 13 -3.62 8.63 10.33
N LYS A 14 -2.61 7.96 10.89
CA LYS A 14 -1.22 8.37 10.72
C LYS A 14 -0.69 7.99 9.34
N PRO A 15 0.30 8.74 8.83
CA PRO A 15 0.94 8.39 7.57
C PRO A 15 1.75 7.09 7.72
N VAL A 16 1.62 6.21 6.74
CA VAL A 16 2.42 5.00 6.60
C VAL A 16 3.19 5.06 5.29
N TYR A 17 4.47 4.70 5.33
CA TYR A 17 5.35 4.76 4.17
C TYR A 17 5.68 3.34 3.71
N VAL A 18 5.43 3.07 2.44
CA VAL A 18 5.52 1.75 1.82
C VAL A 18 6.55 1.79 0.71
N ASN A 19 7.49 0.84 0.72
CA ASN A 19 8.39 0.64 -0.39
C ASN A 19 7.68 -0.22 -1.46
N PRO A 20 7.42 0.31 -2.68
CA PRO A 20 6.74 -0.44 -3.74
C PRO A 20 7.47 -1.72 -4.12
N ASP A 21 8.80 -1.74 -4.07
CA ASP A 21 9.63 -2.91 -4.43
C ASP A 21 9.44 -4.12 -3.48
N GLN A 22 8.83 -3.90 -2.31
CA GLN A 22 8.58 -4.95 -1.32
C GLN A 22 7.13 -5.41 -1.27
N VAL A 23 6.23 -4.75 -2.01
CA VAL A 23 4.82 -5.12 -2.07
C VAL A 23 4.67 -6.39 -2.92
N ALA A 24 3.96 -7.38 -2.37
CA ALA A 24 3.68 -8.63 -3.07
C ALA A 24 2.26 -8.65 -3.67
N VAL A 25 1.26 -8.18 -2.91
CA VAL A 25 -0.14 -8.12 -3.37
C VAL A 25 -0.90 -7.04 -2.62
N VAL A 26 -1.86 -6.42 -3.29
CA VAL A 26 -2.84 -5.50 -2.71
C VAL A 26 -4.23 -6.11 -2.89
N TYR A 27 -5.02 -6.15 -1.83
CA TYR A 27 -6.38 -6.71 -1.89
C TYR A 27 -7.33 -6.03 -0.90
N GLN A 28 -8.62 -6.12 -1.18
CA GLN A 28 -9.65 -5.70 -0.23
C GLN A 28 -9.93 -6.84 0.76
N PHE A 29 -9.74 -6.59 2.05
CA PHE A 29 -10.24 -7.48 3.09
C PHE A 29 -11.73 -7.21 3.34
N LYS A 30 -12.54 -8.27 3.34
CA LYS A 30 -13.99 -8.20 3.60
C LYS A 30 -14.27 -8.05 5.10
N GLY A 31 -13.82 -6.95 5.69
CA GLY A 31 -14.17 -6.50 7.04
C GLY A 31 -15.32 -5.49 7.04
N GLU A 32 -15.73 -5.06 8.23
CA GLU A 32 -16.71 -3.99 8.43
C GLU A 32 -16.10 -2.92 9.37
N PRO A 33 -15.61 -1.77 8.85
CA PRO A 33 -15.55 -1.38 7.44
C PRO A 33 -14.52 -2.18 6.62
N PRO A 34 -14.64 -2.23 5.29
CA PRO A 34 -13.69 -2.93 4.44
C PRO A 34 -12.34 -2.21 4.43
N ASP A 35 -11.27 -2.92 4.80
CA ASP A 35 -9.90 -2.39 4.81
C ASP A 35 -9.14 -2.85 3.57
N THR A 36 -8.38 -1.93 2.96
CA THR A 36 -7.43 -2.28 1.90
C THR A 36 -6.16 -2.79 2.55
N ILE A 37 -5.70 -3.96 2.14
CA ILE A 37 -4.50 -4.60 2.70
C ILE A 37 -3.39 -4.63 1.65
N ILE A 38 -2.22 -4.15 2.06
CA ILE A 38 -0.95 -4.30 1.37
C ILE A 38 -0.18 -5.42 2.04
N ALA A 39 0.06 -6.52 1.32
CA ALA A 39 0.85 -7.64 1.83
C ALA A 39 2.28 -7.60 1.29
N PHE A 40 3.22 -7.91 2.18
CA PHE A 40 4.65 -7.93 1.93
C PHE A 40 5.17 -9.34 2.21
N ARG A 41 5.67 -10.01 1.17
CA ARG A 41 6.15 -11.40 1.28
C ARG A 41 5.10 -12.28 1.98
N LYS A 42 5.49 -13.16 2.90
CA LYS A 42 4.60 -14.20 3.47
C LYS A 42 3.88 -13.79 4.76
N ASP A 43 4.49 -12.95 5.59
CA ASP A 43 4.07 -12.83 7.00
C ASP A 43 3.73 -11.40 7.44
N PHE A 44 3.85 -10.40 6.56
CA PHE A 44 3.60 -9.01 6.92
C PHE A 44 2.47 -8.41 6.07
N VAL A 45 1.45 -7.88 6.74
CA VAL A 45 0.30 -7.22 6.13
C VAL A 45 0.11 -5.85 6.77
N LEU A 46 -0.30 -4.87 5.97
CA LEU A 46 -0.56 -3.51 6.39
C LEU A 46 -1.92 -3.07 5.88
N GLY A 47 -2.80 -2.65 6.78
CA GLY A 47 -4.06 -2.00 6.42
C GLY A 47 -3.86 -0.52 6.07
N VAL A 48 -4.59 -0.04 5.07
CA VAL A 48 -4.62 1.36 4.64
C VAL A 48 -6.06 1.81 4.34
N LYS A 49 -6.33 3.12 4.47
CA LYS A 49 -7.67 3.71 4.22
C LYS A 49 -7.99 3.86 2.74
N GLU A 50 -6.97 4.00 1.92
CA GLU A 50 -7.11 4.21 0.48
C GLU A 50 -7.76 2.97 -0.18
N SER A 51 -8.51 3.17 -1.26
CA SER A 51 -9.08 2.05 -2.02
C SER A 51 -7.97 1.25 -2.72
N VAL A 52 -8.28 0.00 -3.11
CA VAL A 52 -7.35 -0.86 -3.85
C VAL A 52 -6.81 -0.15 -5.10
N GLU A 53 -7.68 0.53 -5.86
CA GLU A 53 -7.31 1.22 -7.09
C GLU A 53 -6.35 2.38 -6.83
N ALA A 54 -6.59 3.16 -5.79
CA ALA A 54 -5.73 4.28 -5.41
C ALA A 54 -4.34 3.78 -4.95
N VAL A 55 -4.30 2.68 -4.20
CA VAL A 55 -3.04 2.06 -3.77
C VAL A 55 -2.25 1.52 -4.96
N VAL A 56 -2.88 0.75 -5.85
CA VAL A 56 -2.23 0.19 -7.03
C VAL A 56 -1.66 1.31 -7.92
N ALA A 57 -2.45 2.34 -8.22
CA ALA A 57 -1.98 3.47 -9.02
C ALA A 57 -0.78 4.18 -8.38
N ALA A 58 -0.76 4.37 -7.06
CA ALA A 58 0.37 4.97 -6.36
C ALA A 58 1.65 4.12 -6.44
N LEU A 59 1.52 2.79 -6.33
CA LEU A 59 2.65 1.85 -6.42
C LEU A 59 3.20 1.75 -7.85
N GLU A 60 2.33 1.70 -8.85
CA GLU A 60 2.71 1.67 -10.27
C GLU A 60 3.44 2.95 -10.68
N ASN A 61 2.91 4.12 -10.29
CA ASN A 61 3.56 5.41 -10.57
C ASN A 61 4.94 5.53 -9.91
N ALA A 62 5.13 4.95 -8.72
CA ALA A 62 6.44 4.93 -8.06
C ALA A 62 7.43 3.98 -8.76
N SER A 63 6.92 2.88 -9.31
CA SER A 63 7.72 1.88 -10.05
C SER A 63 8.19 2.40 -11.41
N LEU A 64 7.31 3.09 -12.14
CA LEU A 64 7.63 3.68 -13.46
C LEU A 64 8.67 4.80 -13.36
N ASN A 65 8.68 5.57 -12.27
CA ASN A 65 9.64 6.64 -12.05
C ASN A 65 11.01 6.17 -11.50
N THR A 66 11.29 4.85 -11.53
CA THR A 66 12.56 4.24 -11.10
C THR A 66 13.44 3.83 -12.31
N VAL A 67 12.92 3.94 -13.54
CA VAL A 67 13.67 3.82 -14.80
C VAL A 67 14.04 5.21 -15.34
N GLU A 68 14.88 5.95 -14.62
CA GLU A 68 15.63 7.11 -15.13
C GLU A 68 17.04 7.16 -14.54
#